data_AF-A0AAN1SIA9-F1
#
_entry.id   AF-A0AAN1SIA9-F1
#
_cell.length_a   1.000
_cell.length_b   1.000
_cell.length_c   1.000
_cell.angle_alpha   90.00
_cell.angle_beta   90.00
_cell.angle_gamma   90.00
#
_symmetry.space_group_name_H-M   'P 1'
#
loop_
_entity.id
_entity.type
_entity.pdbx_description
1 polymer ?
#
loop_
_entity_poly.entity_id
_entity_poly.type
_entity_poly.pdbx_seq_one_letter_code
_entity_poly.pdbx_strand_id
1 'polypeptide(L)' 'MEKEIDGVLKNDGKYFVVLEDGAKIRVDSKEYQKIKQRLAGKGSYFITVNKESEEVYE' A
#
# COMPACT_ATOMS: atom_id res chain seq x y z
N MET A 1 16.40 -0.45 -13.42
CA MET A 1 15.00 -0.90 -13.45
C MET A 1 14.26 -0.06 -12.43
N GLU A 2 13.34 0.79 -12.88
CA GLU A 2 12.43 1.49 -11.97
C GLU A 2 11.46 0.44 -11.42
N LYS A 3 11.43 0.24 -10.10
CA LYS A 3 10.47 -0.67 -9.47
C LYS A 3 9.11 0.02 -9.44
N GLU A 4 8.09 -0.58 -10.06
CA GLU A 4 6.74 -0.02 -10.07
C GLU A 4 6.07 -0.24 -8.70
N ILE A 5 5.25 0.74 -8.32
CA ILE A 5 4.49 0.72 -7.08
C ILE A 5 3.17 0.00 -7.36
N ASP A 6 2.97 -1.13 -6.69
CA ASP A 6 1.75 -1.95 -6.77
C ASP A 6 0.67 -1.44 -5.82
N GLY A 7 1.06 -0.97 -4.63
CA GLY A 7 0.09 -0.60 -3.60
C GLY A 7 0.63 0.25 -2.46
N VAL A 8 -0.28 0.58 -1.53
CA VAL A 8 0.06 1.23 -0.26
C VAL A 8 -0.57 0.46 0.91
N LEU A 9 0.16 0.40 2.02
CA LEU A 9 -0.21 -0.33 3.22
C LEU A 9 -0.09 0.58 4.45
N LYS A 10 -1.08 0.55 5.33
CA LYS A 10 -0.98 1.16 6.68
C LYS A 10 -0.93 0.03 7.70
N ASN A 11 0.11 -0.03 8.51
CA ASN A 11 0.24 -1.02 9.57
C ASN A 11 0.77 -0.36 10.85
N ASP A 12 0.08 -0.56 11.96
CA ASP A 12 0.51 -0.10 13.29
C ASP A 12 0.82 1.42 13.33
N GLY A 13 -0.02 2.23 12.66
CA GLY A 13 0.17 3.67 12.53
C GLY A 13 1.30 4.12 11.59
N LYS A 14 2.05 3.19 11.00
CA LYS A 14 3.10 3.45 10.00
C LYS A 14 2.57 3.26 8.59
N TYR A 15 3.15 4.00 7.65
CA TYR A 15 2.77 3.96 6.24
C TYR A 15 3.85 3.27 5.42
N PHE A 16 3.42 2.45 4.47
CA PHE A 16 4.29 1.69 3.60
C PHE A 16 3.79 1.75 2.16
N VAL A 17 4.73 1.63 1.24
CA VAL A 17 4.50 1.44 -0.18
C VAL A 17 4.90 0.01 -0.52
N VAL A 18 4.05 -0.70 -1.24
CA VAL A 18 4.28 -2.06 -1.72
C VAL A 18 4.70 -1.95 -3.18
N LEU A 19 5.84 -2.54 -3.52
CA LEU A 19 6.32 -2.66 -4.88
C LEU A 19 5.83 -3.97 -5.51
N GLU A 20 5.83 -4.09 -6.84
CA GLU A 20 5.42 -5.31 -7.55
C GLU A 20 6.16 -6.59 -7.09
N ASP A 21 7.41 -6.44 -6.68
CA ASP A 21 8.26 -7.51 -6.15
C ASP A 21 7.91 -7.91 -4.69
N GLY A 22 6.82 -7.36 -4.13
CA GLY A 22 6.37 -7.58 -2.76
C GLY A 22 7.14 -6.82 -1.69
N ALA A 23 8.18 -6.07 -2.07
CA ALA A 23 8.98 -5.27 -1.16
C ALA A 23 8.15 -4.13 -0.53
N LYS A 24 8.34 -3.90 0.78
CA LYS A 24 7.63 -2.86 1.55
C LYS A 24 8.60 -1.75 1.95
N ILE A 25 8.37 -0.54 1.46
CA ILE A 25 9.17 0.64 1.80
C ILE A 25 8.37 1.50 2.77
N ARG A 26 8.95 1.80 3.94
CA ARG A 26 8.33 2.72 4.89
C ARG A 26 8.40 4.15 4.36
N VAL A 27 7.26 4.85 4.40
CA VAL A 27 7.14 6.24 3.94
C VAL A 27 6.43 7.09 4.98
N ASP A 28 6.48 8.41 4.80
CA ASP A 28 5.70 9.34 5.61
C ASP A 28 4.23 9.38 5.17
N SER A 29 3.36 9.86 6.06
CA SER A 29 1.95 10.17 5.80
C SER A 29 1.71 10.97 4.53
N LYS A 30 2.53 11.99 4.22
CA LYS A 30 2.34 12.84 3.04
C LYS A 30 2.59 12.08 1.74
N GLU A 31 3.63 11.25 1.73
CA GLU A 31 4.00 10.46 0.56
C GLU A 31 3.01 9.33 0.32
N TYR A 32 2.58 8.66 1.41
CA TYR A 32 1.49 7.70 1.39
C TYR A 32 0.22 8.27 0.75
N GLN A 33 -0.22 9.48 1.14
CA GLN A 33 -1.42 10.09 0.58
C GLN A 33 -1.26 10.45 -0.91
N LYS A 34 -0.07 10.92 -1.33
CA LYS A 34 0.21 11.20 -2.75
C LYS A 34 0.13 9.94 -3.60
N ILE A 35 0.75 8.85 -3.13
CA ILE A 35 0.77 7.58 -3.85
C ILE A 35 -0.63 6.97 -3.85
N LYS A 36 -1.34 6.99 -2.72
CA LYS A 36 -2.74 6.56 -2.62
C LYS A 36 -3.63 7.26 -3.64
N GLN A 37 -3.51 8.58 -3.79
CA GLN A 37 -4.27 9.35 -4.79
C GLN A 37 -3.89 8.98 -6.23
N ARG A 38 -2.60 8.78 -6.51
CA ARG A 38 -2.14 8.34 -7.84
C ARG A 38 -2.67 6.96 -8.21
N LEU A 39 -2.70 6.02 -7.26
CA LEU A 39 -3.23 4.68 -7.44
C LEU A 39 -4.76 4.67 -7.59
N ALA A 40 -5.48 5.53 -6.84
CA ALA A 40 -6.93 5.70 -6.96
C ALA A 40 -7.36 6.10 -8.38
N GLY A 41 -6.56 6.95 -9.05
CA GLY A 41 -6.82 7.36 -10.43
C GLY A 41 -6.52 6.28 -11.49
N LYS A 42 -5.76 5.24 -11.15
CA LYS A 42 -5.35 4.16 -12.06
C LYS A 42 -6.19 2.87 -11.91
N GLY A 43 -7.11 2.79 -10.94
CA GLY A 43 -7.93 1.60 -10.70
C GLY A 43 -7.19 0.45 -9.99
N SER A 44 -6.00 0.72 -9.44
CA SER A 44 -5.16 -0.27 -8.75
C SER A 44 -5.63 -0.52 -7.31
N TYR A 45 -5.65 -1.80 -6.90
CA TYR A 45 -6.28 -2.31 -5.68
C TYR A 45 -5.63 -1.82 -4.38
N PHE A 46 -6.45 -1.54 -3.36
CA PHE A 46 -6.01 -1.13 -2.03
C PHE A 46 -6.02 -2.32 -1.07
N ILE A 47 -4.86 -2.75 -0.57
CA ILE A 47 -4.78 -3.69 0.57
C ILE A 47 -4.91 -2.88 1.86
N THR A 48 -6.15 -2.74 2.36
CA THR A 48 -6.41 -2.19 3.68
C THR A 48 -6.16 -3.28 4.71
N VAL A 49 -4.97 -3.29 5.35
CA VAL A 49 -4.76 -4.11 6.55
C VAL A 49 -5.30 -3.32 7.74
N ASN A 50 -6.59 -3.52 8.04
CA ASN A 50 -7.07 -3.29 9.39
C ASN A 50 -6.52 -4.42 10.25
N LYS A 51 -5.80 -4.07 11.31
CA LYS A 51 -5.39 -5.03 12.34
C LYS A 51 -6.62 -5.31 13.20
N GLU A 52 -7.58 -6.04 12.65
CA GLU A 52 -8.54 -6.92 13.33
C GLU A 52 -9.39 -7.65 12.27
N SER A 53 -9.41 -8.98 12.36
CA SER A 53 -10.11 -9.98 11.55
C SER A 53 -9.31 -10.56 10.37
N GLU A 54 -8.77 -11.75 10.65
CA GLU A 54 -8.58 -12.83 9.67
C GLU A 54 -9.82 -12.97 8.80
N GLU A 55 -9.70 -12.77 7.49
CA GLU A 55 -10.50 -13.52 6.51
C GLU A 55 -9.63 -13.76 5.27
N VAL A 56 -9.01 -14.94 5.25
CA VAL A 56 -8.43 -15.56 4.07
C VAL A 56 -9.61 -16.08 3.25
N TYR A 57 -9.89 -15.51 2.08
CA TYR A 57 -10.82 -16.14 1.15
C TYR A 57 -10.06 -17.21 0.35
N GLU A 58 -10.60 -18.43 0.40
CA GLU A 58 -10.10 -19.71 -0.13
C GLU A 58 -9.77 -19.70 -1.64
#